data_AF-A0A0C2BNN8-F1
#
_entry.id   AF-A0A0C2BNN8-F1
#
_cell.length_a   1.000
_cell.length_b   1.000
_cell.length_c   1.000
_cell.angle_alpha   90.00
_cell.angle_beta   90.00
_cell.angle_gamma   90.00
#
_symmetry.space_group_name_H-M   'P 1'
#
loop_
_entity.id
_entity.type
_entity.pdbx_description
1 polymer ?
#
loop_
_entity_poly.entity_id
_entity_poly.type
_entity_poly.pdbx_seq_one_letter_code
_entity_poly.pdbx_strand_id
1 'polypeptide(L)'
;YYDLAADVLAENAHLTFKYLTQYQFDYLDALINLQTSPDEAYAKFDAMANDQMNELRNLTKKVQEIRQSSDETTARKAVEAFDETLELYLPVLMSQAKIYWDKGDYARVEKIFRKSVEFCSEHDTWKLNVAHTLFMQEQKFKEAAGFYEPIVSKNFVTLLDVSAIILANLCVCYIMTNQNEEVRTDFVCCIR
;
A
#
# COMPACT_ATOMS: atom_id res chain seq x y z
N TYR A 1 21.88 9.64 -1.43
CA TYR A 1 21.47 8.30 -1.91
C TYR A 1 20.83 8.36 -3.29
N TYR A 2 19.88 9.27 -3.56
CA TYR A 2 19.26 9.40 -4.89
C TYR A 2 20.23 9.91 -5.97
N ASP A 3 21.11 10.88 -5.67
CA ASP A 3 22.12 11.36 -6.64
C ASP A 3 23.05 10.23 -7.07
N LEU A 4 23.52 9.41 -6.12
CA LEU A 4 24.33 8.23 -6.41
C LEU A 4 23.58 7.21 -7.28
N ALA A 5 22.28 7.02 -7.07
CA ALA A 5 21.49 6.13 -7.91
C ALA A 5 21.34 6.69 -9.34
N ALA A 6 21.16 8.00 -9.48
CA ALA A 6 21.11 8.67 -10.79
C ALA A 6 22.44 8.53 -11.53
N ASP A 7 23.56 8.80 -10.86
CA ASP A 7 24.90 8.67 -11.41
C ASP A 7 25.19 7.23 -11.85
N VAL A 8 24.87 6.23 -11.00
CA VAL A 8 25.05 4.82 -11.34
C VAL A 8 24.23 4.41 -12.55
N LEU A 9 22.97 4.84 -12.65
CA LEU A 9 22.11 4.54 -13.82
C LEU A 9 22.64 5.20 -15.09
N ALA A 10 23.17 6.41 -15.00
CA ALA A 10 23.74 7.15 -16.13
C ALA A 10 25.07 6.54 -16.60
N GLU A 11 25.99 6.25 -15.68
CA GLU A 11 27.29 5.66 -15.98
C GLU A 11 27.18 4.23 -16.51
N ASN A 12 26.13 3.50 -16.11
CA ASN A 12 25.92 2.10 -16.47
C ASN A 12 24.71 1.90 -17.40
N ALA A 13 24.38 2.87 -18.24
CA ALA A 13 23.20 2.82 -19.12
C ALA A 13 23.08 1.49 -19.92
N HIS A 14 24.18 0.94 -20.40
CA HIS A 14 24.23 -0.34 -21.10
C HIS A 14 23.80 -1.56 -20.24
N LEU A 15 24.06 -1.53 -18.92
CA LEU A 15 23.59 -2.55 -17.98
C LEU A 15 22.15 -2.29 -17.57
N THR A 16 21.77 -1.02 -17.42
CA THR A 16 20.39 -0.59 -17.14
C THR A 16 19.42 -1.17 -18.18
N PHE A 17 19.69 -0.97 -19.47
CA PHE A 17 18.86 -1.52 -20.55
C PHE A 17 18.90 -3.05 -20.67
N LYS A 18 19.90 -3.70 -20.06
CA LYS A 18 20.06 -5.16 -20.12
C LYS A 18 19.31 -5.87 -18.99
N TYR A 19 19.27 -5.28 -17.80
CA TYR A 19 18.80 -5.96 -16.59
C TYR A 19 17.51 -5.39 -16.00
N LEU A 20 17.15 -4.14 -16.33
CA LEU A 20 15.89 -3.57 -15.87
C LEU A 20 14.82 -3.72 -16.94
N THR A 21 13.62 -4.07 -16.51
CA THR A 21 12.44 -3.89 -17.35
C THR A 21 12.15 -2.39 -17.49
N GLN A 22 11.44 -2.02 -18.56
CA GLN A 22 11.01 -0.62 -18.75
C GLN A 22 10.26 -0.09 -17.52
N TYR A 23 9.37 -0.91 -16.96
CA TYR A 23 8.63 -0.58 -15.74
C TYR A 23 9.55 -0.26 -14.55
N GLN A 24 10.58 -1.09 -14.31
CA GLN A 24 11.52 -0.87 -13.22
C GLN A 24 12.33 0.41 -13.42
N PHE A 25 12.76 0.67 -14.66
CA PHE A 25 13.45 1.91 -15.02
C PHE A 25 12.57 3.13 -14.75
N ASP A 26 11.32 3.12 -15.26
CA ASP A 26 10.38 4.23 -15.10
C ASP A 26 10.07 4.50 -13.61
N TYR A 27 9.93 3.45 -12.80
CA TYR A 27 9.72 3.59 -11.35
C TYR A 27 10.92 4.24 -10.65
N LEU A 28 12.14 3.76 -10.95
CA LEU A 28 13.37 4.31 -10.36
C LEU A 28 13.60 5.76 -10.79
N ASP A 29 13.36 6.06 -12.06
CA ASP A 29 13.45 7.41 -12.60
C ASP A 29 12.43 8.35 -11.93
N ALA A 30 11.18 7.92 -11.71
CA ALA A 30 10.21 8.70 -10.95
C ALA A 30 10.64 8.92 -9.49
N LEU A 31 11.22 7.91 -8.82
CA LEU A 31 11.75 8.05 -7.46
C LEU A 31 12.94 9.02 -7.37
N ILE A 32 13.85 9.00 -8.35
CA ILE A 32 14.99 9.91 -8.41
C ILE A 32 14.48 11.35 -8.65
N ASN A 33 13.60 11.53 -9.62
CA ASN A 33 13.02 12.83 -9.97
C ASN A 33 12.21 13.44 -8.82
N LEU A 34 11.71 12.64 -7.88
CA LEU A 34 10.97 13.14 -6.71
C LEU A 34 11.80 14.12 -5.85
N GLN A 35 13.13 14.03 -5.86
CA GLN A 35 13.98 14.93 -5.08
C GLN A 35 14.02 16.36 -5.65
N THR A 36 13.89 16.49 -6.97
CA THR A 36 14.09 17.75 -7.69
C THR A 36 12.80 18.30 -8.28
N SER A 37 11.87 17.43 -8.66
CA SER A 37 10.60 17.77 -9.30
C SER A 37 9.46 16.85 -8.82
N PRO A 38 8.88 17.11 -7.63
CA PRO A 38 7.83 16.26 -7.06
C PRO A 38 6.57 16.14 -7.91
N ASP A 39 6.22 17.19 -8.65
CA ASP A 39 5.02 17.21 -9.47
C ASP A 39 5.19 16.35 -10.74
N GLU A 40 6.37 16.39 -11.38
CA GLU A 40 6.69 15.51 -12.51
C GLU A 40 6.82 14.06 -12.07
N ALA A 41 7.46 13.81 -10.92
CA ALA A 41 7.52 12.47 -10.33
C ALA A 41 6.11 11.92 -10.04
N TYR A 42 5.23 12.74 -9.46
CA TYR A 42 3.84 12.35 -9.22
C TYR A 42 3.11 12.03 -10.53
N ALA A 43 3.28 12.84 -11.58
CA ALA A 43 2.66 12.60 -12.89
C ALA A 43 3.12 11.25 -13.50
N LYS A 44 4.41 10.91 -13.36
CA LYS A 44 4.93 9.60 -13.78
C LYS A 44 4.31 8.45 -12.97
N PHE A 45 4.26 8.57 -11.65
CA PHE A 45 3.58 7.57 -10.82
C PHE A 45 2.09 7.43 -11.14
N ASP A 46 1.39 8.52 -11.45
CA ASP A 46 -0.03 8.48 -11.81
C ASP A 46 -0.26 7.76 -13.15
N ALA A 47 0.59 8.00 -14.16
CA ALA A 47 0.56 7.26 -15.41
C ALA A 47 0.76 5.74 -15.16
N MET A 48 1.81 5.37 -14.43
CA MET A 48 2.10 3.98 -14.09
C MET A 48 0.95 3.33 -13.28
N ALA A 49 0.39 4.05 -12.31
CA ALA A 49 -0.74 3.58 -11.51
C ALA A 49 -1.96 3.30 -12.38
N ASN A 50 -2.29 4.19 -13.33
CA ASN A 50 -3.41 4.02 -14.24
C ASN A 50 -3.22 2.79 -15.15
N ASP A 51 -2.01 2.56 -15.66
CA ASP A 51 -1.70 1.39 -16.49
C ASP A 51 -1.88 0.08 -15.70
N GLN A 52 -1.33 0.00 -14.48
CA GLN A 52 -1.50 -1.18 -13.63
C GLN A 52 -2.96 -1.39 -13.21
N MET A 53 -3.71 -0.33 -12.87
CA MET A 53 -5.14 -0.44 -12.55
C MET A 53 -5.97 -0.94 -13.75
N ASN A 54 -5.61 -0.56 -14.97
CA ASN A 54 -6.28 -1.05 -16.17
C ASN A 54 -5.99 -2.54 -16.39
N GLU A 55 -4.74 -2.97 -16.18
CA GLU A 55 -4.39 -4.39 -16.27
C GLU A 55 -5.06 -5.23 -15.18
N LEU A 56 -5.08 -4.77 -13.93
CA LEU A 56 -5.80 -5.42 -12.83
C LEU A 56 -7.29 -5.60 -13.15
N ARG A 57 -7.94 -4.61 -13.77
CA ARG A 57 -9.33 -4.71 -14.22
C ARG A 57 -9.51 -5.75 -15.33
N ASN A 58 -8.59 -5.80 -16.28
CA ASN A 58 -8.61 -6.79 -17.36
C ASN A 58 -8.45 -8.22 -16.80
N LEU A 59 -7.48 -8.42 -15.91
CA LEU A 59 -7.22 -9.71 -15.27
C LEU A 59 -8.39 -10.15 -14.38
N THR A 60 -9.02 -9.23 -13.65
CA THR A 60 -10.22 -9.52 -12.86
C THR A 60 -11.36 -10.08 -13.72
N LYS A 61 -11.62 -9.45 -14.88
CA LYS A 61 -12.63 -9.95 -15.83
C LYS A 61 -12.26 -11.33 -16.37
N LYS A 62 -10.99 -11.51 -16.76
CA LYS A 62 -10.48 -12.78 -17.29
C LYS A 62 -10.62 -13.91 -16.26
N VAL A 63 -10.28 -13.67 -15.00
CA VAL A 63 -10.46 -14.64 -13.90
C VAL A 63 -11.93 -15.02 -13.74
N GLN A 64 -12.85 -14.06 -13.82
CA GLN A 64 -14.29 -14.32 -13.73
C GLN A 64 -14.82 -15.15 -14.90
N GLU A 65 -14.35 -14.90 -16.12
CA GLU A 65 -14.72 -15.65 -17.32
C GLU A 65 -14.22 -17.10 -17.27
N ILE A 66 -12.95 -17.33 -16.90
CA ILE A 66 -12.36 -18.67 -16.85
C ILE A 66 -13.01 -19.54 -15.77
N ARG A 67 -13.45 -18.95 -14.65
CA ARG A 67 -14.19 -19.69 -13.61
C ARG A 67 -15.48 -20.33 -14.15
N GLN A 68 -16.03 -19.83 -15.26
CA GLN A 68 -17.21 -20.41 -15.91
C GLN A 68 -16.85 -21.60 -16.82
N SER A 69 -15.61 -21.69 -17.31
CA SER A 69 -15.15 -22.73 -18.24
C SER A 69 -14.56 -23.98 -17.57
N SER A 70 -14.50 -24.03 -16.23
CA SER A 70 -13.93 -25.14 -15.43
C SER A 70 -12.46 -25.49 -15.74
N ASP A 71 -11.70 -24.58 -16.37
CA ASP A 71 -10.26 -24.75 -16.60
C ASP A 71 -9.45 -24.18 -15.43
N GLU A 72 -9.15 -25.05 -14.46
CA GLU A 72 -8.38 -24.70 -13.25
C GLU A 72 -6.96 -24.21 -13.57
N THR A 73 -6.33 -24.73 -14.63
CA THR A 73 -4.94 -24.37 -14.96
C THR A 73 -4.83 -22.96 -15.49
N THR A 74 -5.75 -22.57 -16.37
CA THR A 74 -5.82 -21.21 -16.89
C THR A 74 -6.31 -20.24 -15.82
N ALA A 75 -7.22 -20.68 -14.93
CA ALA A 75 -7.66 -19.88 -13.79
C ALA A 75 -6.48 -19.56 -12.85
N ARG A 76 -5.65 -20.56 -12.52
CA ARG A 76 -4.49 -20.35 -11.65
C ARG A 76 -3.49 -19.36 -12.24
N LYS A 77 -3.16 -19.48 -13.53
CA LYS A 77 -2.27 -18.53 -14.22
C LYS A 77 -2.82 -17.11 -14.25
N ALA A 78 -4.13 -16.95 -14.39
CA ALA A 78 -4.76 -15.63 -14.38
C ALA A 78 -4.74 -15.00 -12.98
N VAL A 79 -4.85 -15.80 -11.92
CA VAL A 79 -4.68 -15.34 -10.52
C VAL A 79 -3.22 -14.99 -10.25
N GLU A 80 -2.26 -15.85 -10.63
CA GLU A 80 -0.82 -15.57 -10.50
C GLU A 80 -0.45 -14.25 -11.18
N ALA A 81 -0.94 -14.00 -12.41
CA ALA A 81 -0.72 -12.74 -13.11
C ALA A 81 -1.36 -11.53 -12.41
N PHE A 82 -2.53 -11.71 -11.79
CA PHE A 82 -3.18 -10.65 -11.01
C PHE A 82 -2.33 -10.28 -9.79
N ASP A 83 -1.86 -11.29 -9.05
CA ASP A 83 -1.02 -11.08 -7.87
C ASP A 83 0.31 -10.40 -8.25
N GLU A 84 0.97 -10.84 -9.32
CA GLU A 84 2.19 -10.20 -9.83
C GLU A 84 1.95 -8.72 -10.22
N THR A 85 0.84 -8.43 -10.89
CA THR A 85 0.46 -7.05 -11.27
C THR A 85 0.17 -6.20 -10.03
N LEU A 86 -0.47 -6.78 -9.00
CA LEU A 86 -0.75 -6.09 -7.74
C LEU A 86 0.54 -5.72 -7.00
N GLU A 87 1.54 -6.61 -6.99
CA GLU A 87 2.86 -6.36 -6.41
C GLU A 87 3.65 -5.26 -7.14
N LEU A 88 3.40 -5.05 -8.43
CA LEU A 88 3.92 -3.88 -9.15
C LEU A 88 3.14 -2.61 -8.79
N TYR A 89 1.81 -2.70 -8.72
CA TYR A 89 0.95 -1.55 -8.42
C TYR A 89 1.20 -0.95 -7.02
N LEU A 90 1.37 -1.80 -6.01
CA LEU A 90 1.47 -1.37 -4.61
C LEU A 90 2.60 -0.37 -4.34
N PRO A 91 3.86 -0.60 -4.77
CA PRO A 91 4.95 0.37 -4.63
C PRO A 91 4.64 1.74 -5.26
N VAL A 92 3.98 1.78 -6.43
CA VAL A 92 3.59 3.04 -7.09
C VAL A 92 2.55 3.77 -6.25
N LEU A 93 1.51 3.06 -5.81
CA LEU A 93 0.48 3.60 -4.93
C LEU A 93 1.07 4.17 -3.63
N MET A 94 2.01 3.45 -3.00
CA MET A 94 2.68 3.91 -1.79
C MET A 94 3.56 5.13 -2.05
N SER A 95 4.24 5.21 -3.19
CA SER A 95 5.00 6.41 -3.58
C SER A 95 4.08 7.62 -3.75
N GLN A 96 2.92 7.48 -4.42
CA GLN A 96 1.94 8.56 -4.55
C GLN A 96 1.41 9.02 -3.20
N ALA A 97 1.05 8.08 -2.33
CA ALA A 97 0.58 8.37 -0.97
C ALA A 97 1.65 9.08 -0.15
N LYS A 98 2.91 8.60 -0.21
CA LYS A 98 4.03 9.16 0.55
C LYS A 98 4.29 10.62 0.24
N ILE A 99 4.16 11.05 -1.02
CA ILE A 99 4.34 12.45 -1.43
C ILE A 99 3.41 13.39 -0.67
N TYR A 100 2.14 13.01 -0.49
CA TYR A 100 1.17 13.83 0.25
C TYR A 100 1.26 13.62 1.76
N TRP A 101 1.64 12.41 2.20
CA TRP A 101 1.93 12.12 3.59
C TRP A 101 3.01 13.05 4.15
N ASP A 102 4.13 13.18 3.42
CA ASP A 102 5.26 14.03 3.83
C ASP A 102 4.89 15.52 3.85
N LYS A 103 3.85 15.92 3.09
CA LYS A 103 3.27 17.27 3.11
C LYS A 103 2.22 17.48 4.22
N GLY A 104 1.87 16.43 4.98
CA GLY A 104 0.79 16.46 5.97
C GLY A 104 -0.63 16.52 5.38
N ASP A 105 -0.79 16.32 4.07
CA ASP A 105 -2.11 16.33 3.42
C ASP A 105 -2.76 14.94 3.45
N TYR A 106 -3.13 14.50 4.66
CA TYR A 106 -3.70 13.17 4.90
C TYR A 106 -5.04 12.95 4.20
N ALA A 107 -5.78 14.03 3.89
CA ALA A 107 -7.02 13.96 3.13
C ALA A 107 -6.77 13.54 1.67
N ARG A 108 -5.71 14.04 1.04
CA ARG A 108 -5.29 13.56 -0.30
C ARG A 108 -4.78 12.13 -0.25
N VAL A 109 -4.03 11.75 0.78
CA VAL A 109 -3.57 10.36 0.96
C VAL A 109 -4.77 9.41 1.03
N GLU A 110 -5.80 9.74 1.81
CA GLU A 110 -7.01 8.92 1.88
C GLU A 110 -7.73 8.85 0.53
N LYS A 111 -7.79 9.96 -0.22
CA LYS A 111 -8.39 9.97 -1.56
C LYS A 111 -7.65 9.03 -2.52
N ILE A 112 -6.33 8.93 -2.41
CA ILE A 112 -5.51 7.97 -3.17
C ILE A 112 -5.90 6.54 -2.79
N PHE A 113 -5.95 6.21 -1.50
CA PHE A 113 -6.34 4.86 -1.06
C PHE A 113 -7.79 4.49 -1.43
N ARG A 114 -8.73 5.44 -1.35
CA ARG A 114 -10.13 5.20 -1.77
C ARG A 114 -10.24 4.77 -3.23
N LYS A 115 -9.35 5.26 -4.12
CA LYS A 115 -9.33 4.86 -5.54
C LYS A 115 -8.80 3.44 -5.75
N SER A 116 -7.99 2.91 -4.83
CA SER A 116 -7.34 1.61 -4.95
C SER A 116 -8.03 0.48 -4.18
N VAL A 117 -9.10 0.78 -3.42
CA VAL A 117 -9.88 -0.18 -2.62
C VAL A 117 -10.27 -1.44 -3.42
N GLU A 118 -10.67 -1.26 -4.68
CA GLU A 118 -11.15 -2.33 -5.55
C GLU A 118 -10.15 -3.50 -5.66
N PHE A 119 -8.85 -3.21 -5.62
CA PHE A 119 -7.80 -4.23 -5.80
C PHE A 119 -6.97 -4.48 -4.54
N CYS A 120 -6.77 -3.46 -3.71
CA CYS A 120 -5.80 -3.52 -2.61
C CYS A 120 -6.43 -3.78 -1.24
N SER A 121 -7.75 -3.82 -1.13
CA SER A 121 -8.46 -3.86 0.17
C SER A 121 -8.10 -5.06 1.03
N GLU A 122 -7.60 -6.17 0.45
CA GLU A 122 -7.15 -7.34 1.20
C GLU A 122 -5.67 -7.34 1.57
N HIS A 123 -4.88 -6.43 1.02
CA HIS A 123 -3.44 -6.41 1.23
C HIS A 123 -3.04 -5.73 2.55
N ASP A 124 -2.22 -6.41 3.37
CA ASP A 124 -1.87 -5.95 4.73
C ASP A 124 -1.17 -4.58 4.72
N THR A 125 -0.22 -4.34 3.80
CA THR A 125 0.44 -3.02 3.65
C THR A 125 -0.57 -1.90 3.32
N TRP A 126 -1.60 -2.20 2.53
CA TRP A 126 -2.62 -1.21 2.18
C TRP A 126 -3.50 -0.92 3.40
N LYS A 127 -4.01 -1.97 4.08
CA LYS A 127 -4.82 -1.84 5.31
C LYS A 127 -4.09 -1.01 6.37
N LEU A 128 -2.80 -1.28 6.57
CA LEU A 128 -1.98 -0.58 7.55
C LEU A 128 -1.79 0.91 7.20
N ASN A 129 -1.47 1.24 5.95
CA ASN A 129 -1.28 2.63 5.54
C ASN A 129 -2.60 3.42 5.54
N VAL A 130 -3.73 2.77 5.25
CA VAL A 130 -5.06 3.36 5.45
C VAL A 130 -5.31 3.64 6.93
N ALA A 131 -5.01 2.69 7.82
CA ALA A 131 -5.16 2.88 9.26
C ALA A 131 -4.33 4.08 9.76
N HIS A 132 -3.07 4.17 9.36
CA HIS A 132 -2.18 5.30 9.65
C HIS A 132 -2.74 6.63 9.13
N THR A 133 -3.25 6.64 7.89
CA THR A 133 -3.81 7.85 7.28
C THR A 133 -5.06 8.34 8.00
N LEU A 134 -5.96 7.43 8.37
CA LEU A 134 -7.16 7.76 9.13
C LEU A 134 -6.81 8.22 10.55
N PHE A 135 -5.82 7.58 11.18
CA PHE A 135 -5.32 7.96 12.50
C PHE A 135 -4.79 9.39 12.51
N MET A 136 -3.98 9.77 11.51
CA MET A 136 -3.39 11.11 11.41
C MET A 136 -4.40 12.23 11.13
N GLN A 137 -5.64 11.91 10.75
CA GLN A 137 -6.70 12.92 10.57
C GLN A 137 -7.42 13.31 11.87
N GLU A 138 -7.07 12.70 13.01
CA GLU A 138 -7.54 13.01 14.39
C GLU A 138 -9.07 12.95 14.65
N GLN A 139 -9.91 12.81 13.63
CA GLN A 139 -11.37 12.72 13.76
C GLN A 139 -11.90 11.34 13.37
N LYS A 140 -11.01 10.43 12.94
CA LYS A 140 -11.36 9.12 12.38
C LYS A 140 -10.79 7.95 13.17
N PHE A 141 -10.57 8.14 14.48
CA PHE A 141 -10.01 7.11 15.36
C PHE A 141 -10.82 5.80 15.38
N LYS A 142 -12.15 5.88 15.28
CA LYS A 142 -13.01 4.69 15.24
C LYS A 142 -12.80 3.88 13.95
N GLU A 143 -12.66 4.56 12.81
CA GLU A 143 -12.38 3.90 11.53
C GLU A 143 -10.95 3.33 11.52
N ALA A 144 -9.97 4.09 12.02
CA ALA A 144 -8.59 3.62 12.16
C ALA A 144 -8.49 2.37 13.04
N ALA A 145 -9.21 2.32 14.17
CA ALA A 145 -9.28 1.13 15.03
C ALA A 145 -9.74 -0.11 14.26
N GLY A 146 -10.79 0.02 13.44
CA GLY A 146 -11.32 -1.08 12.63
C GLY A 146 -10.32 -1.68 11.62
N PHE A 147 -9.29 -0.92 11.21
CA PHE A 147 -8.19 -1.45 10.40
C PHE A 147 -7.05 -2.05 11.24
N TYR A 148 -6.72 -1.48 12.40
CA TYR A 148 -5.69 -2.02 13.27
C TYR A 148 -6.10 -3.32 13.97
N GLU A 149 -7.37 -3.44 14.39
CA GLU A 149 -7.89 -4.59 15.14
C GLU A 149 -7.65 -5.94 14.45
N PRO A 150 -8.02 -6.15 13.17
CA PRO A 150 -7.77 -7.42 12.49
C PRO A 150 -6.27 -7.73 12.34
N ILE A 151 -5.43 -6.70 12.17
CA ILE A 151 -3.97 -6.86 12.01
C ILE A 151 -3.34 -7.36 13.31
N VAL A 152 -3.73 -6.79 14.45
CA VAL A 152 -3.24 -7.24 15.76
C VAL A 152 -3.79 -8.63 16.09
N SER A 153 -5.08 -8.87 15.81
CA SER A 153 -5.73 -10.16 16.10
C SER A 153 -5.12 -11.32 15.31
N LYS A 154 -4.74 -11.11 14.05
CA LYS A 154 -4.09 -12.12 13.20
C LYS A 154 -2.71 -12.55 13.74
N ASN A 155 -2.02 -11.65 14.43
CA ASN A 155 -0.65 -11.85 14.93
C ASN A 155 -0.60 -11.98 16.46
N PHE A 156 -1.71 -12.36 17.09
CA PHE A 156 -1.83 -12.34 18.55
C PHE A 156 -0.82 -13.24 19.27
N VAL A 157 -0.45 -14.37 18.65
CA VAL A 157 0.57 -15.30 19.19
C VAL A 157 2.00 -14.76 18.98
N THR A 158 2.20 -13.94 17.95
CA THR A 158 3.47 -13.33 17.55
C THR A 158 3.40 -11.82 17.72
N LEU A 159 2.86 -11.34 18.85
CA LEU A 159 2.62 -9.92 19.08
C LEU A 159 3.90 -9.07 18.99
N LEU A 160 5.06 -9.68 19.26
CA LEU A 160 6.39 -9.07 19.11
C LEU A 160 6.76 -8.78 17.63
N ASP A 161 6.13 -9.47 16.69
CA ASP A 161 6.32 -9.24 15.25
C ASP A 161 5.42 -8.10 14.73
N VAL A 162 4.43 -7.68 15.52
CA VAL A 162 3.63 -6.48 15.22
C VAL A 162 4.44 -5.25 15.62
N SER A 163 4.64 -4.33 14.68
CA SER A 163 5.34 -3.07 14.96
C SER A 163 4.69 -2.35 16.15
N ALA A 164 5.50 -1.99 17.16
CA ALA A 164 5.02 -1.41 18.42
C ALA A 164 4.14 -0.17 18.22
N ILE A 165 4.35 0.57 17.12
CA ILE A 165 3.53 1.73 16.76
C ILE A 165 2.06 1.37 16.49
N ILE A 166 1.78 0.17 15.98
CA ILE A 166 0.43 -0.30 15.64
C ILE A 166 -0.37 -0.47 16.93
N LEU A 167 0.22 -1.16 17.92
CA LEU A 167 -0.39 -1.35 19.24
C LEU A 167 -0.61 -0.02 19.95
N ALA A 168 0.40 0.87 19.91
CA ALA A 168 0.30 2.21 20.49
C ALA A 168 -0.83 3.03 19.86
N ASN A 169 -0.92 3.06 18.54
CA ASN A 169 -1.95 3.81 17.83
C ASN A 169 -3.35 3.23 18.09
N LEU A 170 -3.50 1.91 18.16
CA LEU A 170 -4.77 1.27 18.51
C LEU A 170 -5.20 1.63 19.94
N CYS A 171 -4.27 1.66 20.90
CA CYS A 171 -4.55 2.13 22.27
C CYS A 171 -5.05 3.58 22.26
N VAL A 172 -4.40 4.47 21.50
CA VAL A 172 -4.83 5.86 21.35
C VAL A 172 -6.22 5.92 20.71
N CYS A 173 -6.51 5.12 19.69
CA CYS A 173 -7.85 5.09 19.09
C CYS A 173 -8.95 4.77 20.13
N TYR A 174 -8.72 3.78 21.01
CA TYR A 174 -9.69 3.44 22.05
C TYR A 174 -9.87 4.53 23.10
N ILE A 175 -8.78 5.19 23.50
CA ILE A 175 -8.84 6.33 24.44
C ILE A 175 -9.67 7.46 23.82
N MET A 176 -9.41 7.80 22.56
CA MET A 176 -10.04 8.94 21.88
C MET A 176 -11.50 8.69 21.52
N THR A 177 -11.91 7.43 21.32
CA THR A 177 -13.30 7.07 20.97
C THR A 177 -14.19 6.79 22.17
N ASN A 178 -13.65 6.93 23.39
CA ASN A 178 -14.36 6.74 24.65
C ASN A 178 -15.08 5.37 24.75
N GLN A 179 -14.58 4.34 24.04
CA GLN A 179 -15.13 3.01 24.13
C GLN A 179 -14.90 2.44 25.54
N ASN A 180 -15.97 1.82 26.07
CA ASN A 180 -16.16 1.35 27.44
C ASN A 180 -15.02 0.47 27.97
N GLU A 181 -14.92 0.41 29.30
CA GLU A 181 -13.89 -0.30 30.06
C GLU A 181 -13.64 -1.75 29.61
N GLU A 182 -14.62 -2.48 29.07
CA GLU A 182 -14.45 -3.88 28.61
C GLU A 182 -13.39 -4.04 27.50
N VAL A 183 -13.41 -3.23 26.44
CA VAL A 183 -12.42 -3.33 25.33
C VAL A 183 -11.02 -2.95 25.82
N ARG A 184 -10.96 -1.98 26.74
CA ARG A 184 -9.72 -1.57 27.41
C ARG A 184 -9.17 -2.69 28.29
N THR A 185 -10.03 -3.48 28.93
CA THR A 185 -9.62 -4.53 29.89
C THR A 185 -8.98 -5.71 29.17
N ASP A 186 -9.55 -6.17 28.06
CA ASP A 186 -8.97 -7.29 27.30
C ASP A 186 -7.62 -6.91 26.68
N PHE A 187 -7.48 -5.71 26.13
CA PHE A 187 -6.23 -5.26 25.53
C PHE A 187 -5.12 -4.96 26.56
N VAL A 188 -5.46 -4.30 27.68
CA VAL A 188 -4.50 -3.99 28.76
C VAL A 188 -4.06 -5.25 29.51
N CYS A 189 -4.93 -6.25 29.66
CA CYS A 189 -4.53 -7.56 30.21
C CYS A 189 -3.56 -8.32 29.31
N CYS A 190 -3.58 -8.11 27.98
CA CYS A 190 -2.73 -8.83 27.05
C CYS A 190 -1.34 -8.19 26.82
N ILE A 191 -1.17 -6.91 27.19
CA ILE A 191 0.12 -6.19 27.11
C ILE A 191 0.94 -6.33 28.41
N ARG A 192 0.34 -6.89 29.47
CA ARG A 192 0.98 -7.12 30.77
C ARG A 192 1.55 -8.53 30.88
#